data_AF-A0AA97EHS9-F1
#
_entry.id   AF-A0AA97EHS9-F1
#
_cell.length_a   1.000
_cell.length_b   1.000
_cell.length_c   1.000
_cell.angle_alpha   90.00
_cell.angle_beta   90.00
_cell.angle_gamma   90.00
#
_symmetry.space_group_name_H-M   'P 1'
#
loop_
_entity.id
_entity.type
_entity.pdbx_description
1 polymer ?
#
loop_
_entity_poly.entity_id
_entity_poly.type
_entity_poly.pdbx_seq_one_letter_code
_entity_poly.pdbx_strand_id
1 'polypeptide(L)'
;MDTQNSQNTEQPTDEQRSEQRQPIHQPLTPEEVSPEQKAAHKKALEEHDLVLNPGDMVDGEKTLQEKSQQVAVDTGDITGDRIVVPTYFVVDDPEEGQKALHHIKDAEEISDVIRQARVDESGERTWN
;
A
#
# COMPACT_ATOMS: atom_id res chain seq x y z
N MET A 1 13.80 -40.76 36.02
CA MET A 1 14.54 -39.67 35.35
C MET A 1 14.04 -39.75 33.93
N ASP A 2 12.96 -39.05 33.65
CA ASP A 2 12.18 -39.24 32.43
C ASP A 2 12.23 -37.91 31.66
N THR A 3 12.89 -38.00 30.51
CA THR A 3 13.28 -36.90 29.64
C THR A 3 12.05 -36.23 29.02
N GLN A 4 12.09 -34.90 29.02
CA GLN A 4 11.01 -34.00 28.63
C GLN A 4 10.69 -34.08 27.13
N ASN A 5 9.40 -34.17 26.83
CA ASN A 5 8.81 -34.02 25.51
C ASN A 5 8.82 -32.52 25.14
N SER A 6 9.84 -32.06 24.40
CA SER A 6 9.82 -30.72 23.79
C SER A 6 8.91 -30.74 22.58
N GLN A 7 7.74 -30.12 22.73
CA GLN A 7 6.85 -29.81 21.61
C GLN A 7 7.54 -28.73 20.76
N ASN A 8 7.97 -29.13 19.56
CA ASN A 8 8.43 -28.24 18.52
C ASN A 8 7.22 -27.44 18.02
N THR A 9 7.00 -26.23 18.53
CA THR A 9 6.10 -25.26 17.90
C THR A 9 6.85 -24.61 16.74
N GLU A 10 6.78 -25.23 15.56
CA GLU A 10 7.24 -24.62 14.32
C GLU A 10 6.36 -23.40 14.04
N GLN A 11 6.96 -22.21 14.06
CA GLN A 11 6.29 -20.99 13.64
C GLN A 11 6.05 -21.06 12.12
N PRO A 12 4.90 -20.61 11.62
CA PRO A 12 4.62 -20.60 10.19
C PRO A 12 5.63 -19.71 9.46
N THR A 13 6.09 -20.20 8.30
CA THR A 13 6.98 -19.49 7.37
C THR A 13 6.32 -18.22 6.83
N ASP A 14 7.13 -17.29 6.31
CA ASP A 14 6.63 -16.01 5.77
C ASP A 14 5.65 -16.23 4.60
N GLU A 15 5.90 -17.24 3.76
CA GLU A 15 4.97 -17.67 2.70
C GLU A 15 3.61 -18.08 3.29
N GLN A 16 3.60 -18.90 4.34
CA GLN A 16 2.36 -19.35 5.00
C GLN A 16 1.59 -18.21 5.70
N ARG A 17 2.28 -17.15 6.16
CA ARG A 17 1.63 -15.96 6.72
C ARG A 17 1.02 -15.06 5.66
N SER A 18 1.62 -14.99 4.48
CA SER A 18 1.09 -14.19 3.36
C SER A 18 -0.16 -14.82 2.76
N GLU A 19 -0.22 -16.15 2.65
CA GLU A 19 -1.37 -16.89 2.08
C GLU A 19 -2.67 -16.73 2.88
N GLN A 20 -2.60 -16.37 4.16
CA GLN A 20 -3.77 -16.20 5.03
C GLN A 20 -4.39 -14.80 4.97
N ARG A 21 -3.74 -13.84 4.29
CA ARG A 21 -4.19 -12.45 4.25
C ARG A 21 -5.04 -12.21 3.01
N GLN A 22 -6.15 -11.49 3.17
CA GLN A 22 -7.01 -11.15 2.05
C GLN A 22 -6.25 -10.25 1.06
N PRO A 23 -6.33 -10.51 -0.25
CA PRO A 23 -5.70 -9.66 -1.24
C PRO A 23 -6.37 -8.28 -1.23
N ILE A 24 -5.57 -7.24 -1.09
CA ILE A 24 -6.03 -5.85 -1.11
C ILE A 24 -5.84 -5.30 -2.52
N HIS A 25 -6.95 -4.90 -3.15
CA HIS A 25 -6.96 -4.42 -4.53
C HIS A 25 -6.79 -2.90 -4.59
N GLN A 26 -5.68 -2.40 -5.13
CA GLN A 26 -5.48 -0.96 -5.30
C GLN A 26 -5.96 -0.51 -6.70
N PRO A 27 -6.65 0.63 -6.82
CA PRO A 27 -7.06 1.14 -8.13
C PRO A 27 -5.84 1.63 -8.92
N LEU A 28 -5.64 1.09 -10.12
CA LEU A 28 -4.53 1.45 -11.01
C LEU A 28 -5.02 2.11 -12.30
N THR A 29 -6.34 2.07 -12.54
CA THR A 29 -6.98 2.64 -13.72
C THR A 29 -8.10 3.60 -13.33
N PRO A 30 -8.42 4.60 -14.17
CA PRO A 30 -9.51 5.54 -13.90
C PRO A 30 -10.84 4.85 -13.64
N GLU A 31 -11.12 3.73 -14.31
CA GLU A 31 -12.36 2.99 -14.21
C GLU A 31 -12.57 2.35 -12.83
N GLU A 32 -11.47 2.02 -12.14
CA GLU A 32 -11.48 1.41 -10.80
C GLU A 32 -11.69 2.43 -9.68
N VAL A 33 -11.50 3.72 -9.96
CA VAL A 33 -11.70 4.79 -8.97
C VAL A 33 -13.19 5.06 -8.78
N SER A 34 -13.65 5.02 -7.53
CA SER A 34 -15.06 5.20 -7.20
C SER A 34 -15.62 6.56 -7.68
N PRO A 35 -16.86 6.60 -8.20
CA PRO A 35 -17.52 7.85 -8.59
C PRO A 35 -17.62 8.86 -7.43
N GLU A 36 -17.83 8.37 -6.21
CA GLU A 36 -17.95 9.19 -5.01
C GLU A 36 -16.65 9.93 -4.71
N GLN A 37 -15.50 9.24 -4.79
CA GLN A 37 -14.18 9.84 -4.58
C GLN A 37 -13.89 10.91 -5.64
N LYS A 38 -14.21 10.65 -6.91
CA LYS A 38 -14.06 11.64 -8.00
C LYS A 38 -14.90 12.89 -7.75
N ALA A 39 -16.16 12.72 -7.37
CA ALA A 39 -17.05 13.82 -7.07
C ALA A 39 -16.55 14.65 -5.86
N ALA A 40 -16.08 13.97 -4.82
CA ALA A 40 -15.51 14.62 -3.64
C ALA A 40 -14.25 15.44 -3.96
N HIS A 41 -13.32 14.88 -4.75
CA HIS A 41 -12.11 15.60 -5.18
C HIS A 41 -12.45 16.84 -6.00
N LYS A 42 -13.35 16.70 -6.99
CA LYS A 42 -13.79 17.82 -7.82
C LYS A 42 -14.40 18.93 -6.95
N LYS A 43 -15.29 18.56 -6.05
CA LYS A 43 -15.93 19.52 -5.13
C LYS A 43 -14.89 20.23 -4.26
N ALA A 44 -13.94 19.50 -3.68
CA ALA A 44 -12.89 20.09 -2.85
C ALA A 44 -12.00 21.07 -3.61
N LEU A 45 -11.66 20.78 -4.86
CA LEU A 45 -10.89 21.67 -5.74
C LEU A 45 -11.69 22.92 -6.17
N GLU A 46 -13.01 22.81 -6.30
CA GLU A 46 -13.88 23.94 -6.64
C GLU A 46 -14.16 24.86 -5.44
N GLU A 47 -14.25 24.29 -4.23
CA GLU A 47 -14.62 25.01 -3.00
C GLU A 47 -13.43 25.61 -2.24
N HIS A 48 -12.21 25.09 -2.46
CA HIS A 48 -11.03 25.46 -1.69
C HIS A 48 -9.79 25.68 -2.56
N ASP A 49 -8.98 26.68 -2.19
CA ASP A 49 -7.64 26.87 -2.76
C ASP A 49 -6.64 25.98 -2.00
N LEU A 50 -6.52 24.73 -2.46
CA LEU A 50 -5.74 23.70 -1.79
C LEU A 50 -4.30 23.66 -2.32
N VAL A 51 -3.35 23.58 -1.38
CA VAL A 51 -1.92 23.39 -1.70
C VAL A 51 -1.59 21.92 -2.00
N LEU A 52 -2.47 21.00 -1.56
CA LEU A 52 -2.35 19.56 -1.77
C LEU A 52 -3.56 19.04 -2.55
N ASN A 53 -3.38 17.96 -3.30
CA ASN A 53 -4.54 17.28 -3.87
C ASN A 53 -5.43 16.75 -2.74
N PRO A 54 -6.76 16.79 -2.87
CA PRO A 54 -7.67 16.24 -1.87
C PRO A 54 -7.36 14.77 -1.52
N GLY A 55 -6.96 14.00 -2.51
CA GLY A 55 -6.54 12.61 -2.37
C GLY A 55 -5.25 12.40 -1.58
N ASP A 56 -4.41 13.41 -1.42
CA ASP A 56 -3.15 13.37 -0.65
C ASP A 56 -3.35 13.69 0.84
N MET A 57 -4.57 14.05 1.25
CA MET A 57 -4.84 14.35 2.64
C MET A 57 -4.82 13.06 3.47
N VAL A 58 -3.96 13.07 4.49
CA VAL A 58 -3.82 11.94 5.41
C VAL A 58 -4.91 11.98 6.46
N ASP A 59 -5.62 10.87 6.57
CA ASP A 59 -6.58 10.61 7.62
C ASP A 59 -6.14 9.37 8.42
N GLY A 60 -5.88 9.58 9.70
CA GLY A 60 -5.41 8.53 10.62
C GLY A 60 -6.49 7.53 11.00
N GLU A 61 -7.77 7.90 10.87
CA GLU A 61 -8.90 7.06 11.28
C GLU A 61 -9.28 6.02 10.23
N LYS A 62 -8.81 6.19 8.98
CA LYS A 62 -9.07 5.25 7.89
C LYS A 62 -8.42 3.88 8.15
N THR A 63 -9.20 2.84 7.88
CA THR A 63 -8.76 1.46 7.86
C THR A 63 -7.78 1.20 6.73
N LEU A 64 -7.05 0.07 6.81
CA LEU A 64 -6.16 -0.40 5.75
C LEU A 64 -6.90 -0.52 4.39
N GLN A 65 -8.12 -1.07 4.41
CA GLN A 65 -8.95 -1.21 3.21
C GLN A 65 -9.30 0.15 2.62
N GLU A 66 -9.72 1.13 3.42
CA GLU A 66 -10.04 2.47 2.93
C GLU A 66 -8.81 3.20 2.37
N LYS A 67 -7.66 3.08 3.05
CA LYS A 67 -6.38 3.64 2.57
C LYS A 67 -5.97 3.03 1.23
N SER A 68 -6.22 1.73 1.02
CA SER A 68 -5.90 1.05 -0.24
C SER A 68 -6.68 1.56 -1.46
N GLN A 69 -7.89 2.09 -1.24
CA GLN A 69 -8.76 2.64 -2.29
C GLN A 69 -8.52 4.12 -2.54
N GLN A 70 -7.69 4.77 -1.72
CA GLN A 70 -7.46 6.20 -1.80
C GLN A 70 -6.53 6.53 -2.97
N VAL A 71 -6.95 7.49 -3.79
CA VAL A 71 -6.24 7.93 -5.00
C VAL A 71 -5.80 9.38 -4.82
N ALA A 72 -4.51 9.63 -4.98
CA ALA A 72 -3.90 10.96 -4.90
C ALA A 72 -4.28 11.80 -6.12
N VAL A 73 -4.12 11.19 -7.30
CA VAL A 73 -4.27 11.85 -8.59
C VAL A 73 -5.09 10.94 -9.51
N ASP A 74 -6.15 11.50 -10.09
CA ASP A 74 -6.89 10.93 -11.22
C ASP A 74 -7.15 12.08 -12.22
N THR A 75 -6.19 12.31 -13.11
CA THR A 75 -6.25 13.40 -14.09
C THR A 75 -5.72 12.96 -15.45
N GLY A 76 -6.15 13.65 -16.50
CA GLY A 76 -5.52 13.57 -17.82
C GLY A 76 -4.16 14.26 -17.82
N ASP A 77 -3.20 13.67 -18.51
CA ASP A 77 -1.94 14.31 -18.84
C ASP A 77 -2.06 15.17 -20.12
N ILE A 78 -0.92 15.69 -20.61
CA ILE A 78 -0.89 16.53 -21.82
C ILE A 78 -1.17 15.75 -23.12
N THR A 79 -0.98 14.42 -23.14
CA THR A 79 -1.33 13.58 -24.29
C THR A 79 -2.81 13.19 -24.30
N GLY A 80 -3.50 13.41 -23.17
CA GLY A 80 -4.90 13.04 -22.98
C GLY A 80 -5.07 11.67 -22.33
N ASP A 81 -3.96 11.02 -21.95
CA ASP A 81 -3.99 9.77 -21.21
C ASP A 81 -4.34 10.06 -19.75
N ARG A 82 -5.24 9.27 -19.16
CA ARG A 82 -5.59 9.42 -17.75
C ARG A 82 -4.65 8.60 -16.89
N ILE A 83 -4.08 9.25 -15.89
CA ILE A 83 -3.16 8.66 -14.93
C ILE A 83 -3.87 8.56 -13.59
N VAL A 84 -3.77 7.37 -12.97
CA VAL A 84 -4.21 7.13 -11.60
C VAL A 84 -3.00 6.84 -10.73
N VAL A 85 -2.90 7.56 -9.61
CA VAL A 85 -1.83 7.40 -8.62
C VAL A 85 -2.46 7.08 -7.27
N PRO A 86 -2.26 5.86 -6.72
CA PRO A 86 -2.67 5.54 -5.36
C PRO A 86 -1.99 6.43 -4.31
N THR A 87 -2.70 6.80 -3.25
CA THR A 87 -2.12 7.59 -2.16
C THR A 87 -1.23 6.75 -1.25
N TYR A 88 -1.60 5.48 -1.07
CA TYR A 88 -0.86 4.54 -0.24
C TYR A 88 -0.37 3.36 -1.08
N PHE A 89 0.74 2.74 -0.70
CA PHE A 89 1.14 1.41 -1.16
C PHE A 89 0.85 0.42 -0.05
N VAL A 90 0.12 -0.64 -0.37
CA VAL A 90 -0.12 -1.71 0.58
C VAL A 90 1.00 -2.74 0.46
N VAL A 91 1.74 -2.91 1.55
CA VAL A 91 2.89 -3.82 1.62
C VAL A 91 2.63 -4.90 2.65
N ASP A 92 3.19 -6.08 2.40
CA ASP A 92 3.19 -7.19 3.34
C ASP A 92 4.52 -7.20 4.09
N ASP A 93 4.49 -6.83 5.36
CA ASP A 93 5.64 -6.95 6.26
C ASP A 93 5.59 -8.33 6.95
N PRO A 94 6.69 -9.10 6.92
CA PRO A 94 6.74 -10.43 7.53
C PRO A 94 6.64 -10.38 9.07
N GLU A 95 7.13 -9.31 9.70
CA GLU A 95 7.13 -9.15 11.16
C GLU A 95 5.85 -8.43 11.64
N GLU A 96 5.48 -7.35 10.97
CA GLU A 96 4.45 -6.42 11.45
C GLU A 96 3.08 -6.56 10.74
N GLY A 97 2.99 -7.37 9.69
CA GLY A 97 1.73 -7.57 8.96
C GLY A 97 1.51 -6.61 7.79
N GLN A 98 0.28 -6.50 7.28
CA GLN A 98 -0.02 -5.58 6.17
C GLN A 98 0.00 -4.12 6.64
N LYS A 99 0.71 -3.27 5.91
CA LYS A 99 0.81 -1.83 6.14
C LYS A 99 0.38 -1.04 4.91
N ALA A 100 -0.18 0.15 5.10
CA ALA A 100 -0.42 1.13 4.04
C ALA A 100 0.56 2.29 4.20
N LEU A 101 1.54 2.37 3.30
CA LEU A 101 2.61 3.37 3.29
C LEU A 101 2.24 4.54 2.37
N HIS A 102 2.19 5.76 2.89
CA HIS A 102 1.86 6.94 2.11
C HIS A 102 3.01 7.30 1.16
N HIS A 103 2.74 7.42 -0.14
CA HIS A 103 3.77 7.57 -1.17
C HIS A 103 4.72 8.77 -0.98
N ILE A 104 4.25 9.88 -0.38
CA ILE A 104 5.10 11.02 0.00
C ILE A 104 5.76 10.85 1.39
N LYS A 105 4.96 10.58 2.43
CA LYS A 105 5.46 10.65 3.83
C LYS A 105 6.37 9.48 4.18
N ASP A 106 6.13 8.32 3.59
CA ASP A 106 6.78 7.07 3.96
C ASP A 106 7.75 6.61 2.86
N ALA A 107 8.28 7.54 2.06
CA ALA A 107 9.15 7.26 0.93
C ALA A 107 10.43 6.49 1.32
N GLU A 108 10.98 6.75 2.50
CA GLU A 108 12.13 6.01 3.04
C GLU A 108 11.76 4.56 3.33
N GLU A 109 10.65 4.32 4.04
CA GLU A 109 10.17 2.97 4.34
C GLU A 109 9.80 2.20 3.06
N ILE A 110 9.19 2.87 2.07
CA ILE A 110 8.89 2.26 0.75
C ILE A 110 10.19 1.85 0.05
N SER A 111 11.21 2.72 0.06
CA SER A 111 12.52 2.40 -0.49
C SER A 111 13.11 1.17 0.21
N ASP A 112 12.97 1.09 1.53
CA ASP A 112 13.48 0.00 2.35
C ASP A 112 12.77 -1.32 2.05
N VAL A 113 11.45 -1.31 1.94
CA VAL A 113 10.65 -2.46 1.51
C VAL A 113 11.09 -2.93 0.12
N ILE A 114 11.27 -2.01 -0.85
CA ILE A 114 11.73 -2.38 -2.19
C ILE A 114 13.15 -2.96 -2.14
N ARG A 115 14.04 -2.43 -1.29
CA ARG A 115 15.41 -2.96 -1.13
C ARG A 115 15.38 -4.37 -0.55
N GLN A 116 14.54 -4.62 0.45
CA GLN A 116 14.37 -5.93 1.08
C GLN A 116 13.73 -6.94 0.10
N ALA A 117 12.72 -6.54 -0.66
CA ALA A 117 12.10 -7.38 -1.68
C ALA A 117 13.04 -7.77 -2.83
N ARG A 118 14.15 -7.03 -3.01
CA ARG A 118 15.17 -7.29 -4.04
C ARG A 118 16.39 -8.04 -3.51
N VAL A 119 16.38 -8.52 -2.27
CA VAL A 119 17.46 -9.39 -1.76
C VAL A 119 16.93 -10.79 -1.53
N ASP A 120 17.75 -11.79 -1.86
CA ASP A 120 17.46 -13.18 -1.53
C ASP A 120 17.91 -13.54 -0.10
N GLU A 121 17.67 -14.78 0.32
CA GLU A 121 18.05 -15.30 1.65
C GLU A 121 19.56 -15.22 1.93
N SER A 122 20.39 -15.12 0.88
CA SER A 122 21.85 -14.97 0.99
C SER A 122 22.30 -13.51 1.07
N GLY A 123 21.37 -12.55 0.96
CA GLY A 123 21.64 -11.11 0.99
C GLY A 123 22.10 -10.54 -0.35
N GLU A 124 22.02 -11.33 -1.42
CA GLU A 124 22.42 -10.90 -2.77
C GLU A 124 21.25 -10.23 -3.49
N ARG A 125 21.56 -9.21 -4.30
CA ARG A 125 20.53 -8.44 -5.02
C ARG A 125 20.02 -9.20 -6.25
N THR A 126 18.70 -9.36 -6.35
CA THR A 126 18.01 -9.88 -7.53
C THR A 126 17.76 -8.75 -8.54
N TRP A 127 18.20 -8.97 -9.78
CA TRP A 127 18.02 -8.04 -10.91
C TRP A 127 17.22 -8.74 -12.00
N ASN A 128 15.92 -8.96 -11.77
CA ASN A 128 15.00 -9.51 -12.77
C ASN A 128 13.97 -8.47 -13.18
#